data_AF-A0A8S2XQP9-F1
#
_entry.id   AF-A0A8S2XQP9-F1
#
_cell.length_a   1.000
_cell.length_b   1.000
_cell.length_c   1.000
_cell.angle_alpha   90.00
_cell.angle_beta   90.00
_cell.angle_gamma   90.00
#
_symmetry.space_group_name_H-M   'P 1'
#
loop_
_entity.id
_entity.type
_entity.pdbx_description
1 polymer ?
#
loop_
_entity_poly.entity_id
_entity_poly.type
_entity_poly.pdbx_seq_one_letter_code
_entity_poly.pdbx_strand_id
1 'polypeptide(L)' 'LKSKEKDNQPRYIGFHTTHLTSANSIAHSDFRPGKNGWFGSGVYFARSVTGTIGKAKSSGGAHIIAEIRMGKVLVVEQKV' A
#
# COMPACT_ATOMS: atom_id res chain seq x y z
N LEU A 1 -14.80 -29.24 -15.66
CA LEU A 1 -14.84 -27.76 -15.61
C LEU A 1 -14.62 -27.32 -14.16
N LYS A 2 -13.43 -26.85 -13.79
CA LYS A 2 -13.20 -26.29 -12.44
C LYS A 2 -14.00 -24.99 -12.34
N SER A 3 -14.92 -24.89 -11.38
CA SER A 3 -15.59 -23.63 -11.07
C SER A 3 -14.51 -22.60 -10.70
N LYS A 4 -14.37 -21.52 -11.48
CA LYS A 4 -13.65 -20.34 -11.00
C LYS A 4 -14.49 -19.77 -9.86
N GLU A 5 -14.03 -19.96 -8.63
CA GLU A 5 -14.58 -19.26 -7.48
C GLU A 5 -14.58 -17.76 -7.80
N LYS A 6 -15.74 -17.11 -7.72
CA LYS A 6 -15.82 -15.66 -7.91
C LYS A 6 -15.09 -15.02 -6.73
N ASP A 7 -13.98 -14.35 -7.01
CA ASP A 7 -13.23 -13.56 -6.04
C ASP A 7 -14.08 -12.35 -5.62
N ASN A 8 -14.92 -12.53 -4.59
CA ASN A 8 -15.77 -11.50 -4.00
C ASN A 8 -15.03 -10.64 -2.96
N GLN A 9 -13.69 -10.69 -2.92
CA GLN A 9 -12.93 -9.94 -1.93
C GLN A 9 -12.94 -8.43 -2.25
N PRO A 10 -13.02 -7.56 -1.23
CA PRO A 10 -12.91 -6.12 -1.43
C PRO A 10 -11.56 -5.77 -2.04
N ARG A 11 -11.62 -4.95 -3.09
CA ARG A 11 -10.45 -4.43 -3.81
C ARG A 11 -10.35 -2.93 -3.60
N TYR A 12 -9.14 -2.47 -3.36
CA TYR A 12 -8.86 -1.06 -3.16
C TYR A 12 -7.72 -0.61 -4.05
N ILE A 13 -7.89 0.57 -4.66
CA ILE A 13 -6.75 1.33 -5.14
C ILE A 13 -6.06 1.97 -3.93
N GLY A 14 -4.78 1.64 -3.77
CA GLY A 14 -3.91 2.16 -2.73
C GLY A 14 -2.76 2.96 -3.33
N PHE A 15 -2.35 3.99 -2.60
CA PHE A 15 -1.24 4.87 -2.97
C PHE A 15 -0.08 4.67 -1.99
N HIS A 16 1.09 4.35 -2.51
CA HIS A 16 2.32 4.21 -1.74
C HIS A 16 3.36 5.21 -2.22
N THR A 17 3.74 6.16 -1.35
CA THR A 17 4.76 7.16 -1.66
C THR A 17 6.04 6.84 -0.93
N THR A 18 7.13 6.80 -1.68
CA THR A 18 8.47 6.49 -1.19
C THR A 18 9.51 7.25 -2.02
N HIS A 19 10.78 7.13 -1.64
CA HIS A 19 11.89 7.69 -2.41
C HIS A 19 11.98 7.03 -3.79
N LEU A 20 12.44 7.77 -4.80
CA LEU A 20 12.54 7.27 -6.18
C LEU A 20 13.34 5.95 -6.29
N THR A 21 14.46 5.83 -5.58
CA THR A 21 15.29 4.61 -5.58
C THR A 21 14.56 3.40 -5.01
N SER A 22 13.82 3.60 -3.91
CA SER A 22 12.98 2.57 -3.31
C SER A 22 11.82 2.18 -4.24
N ALA A 23 11.18 3.16 -4.90
CA ALA A 23 10.11 2.89 -5.85
C ALA A 23 10.62 2.07 -7.05
N ASN A 24 11.80 2.42 -7.57
CA ASN A 24 12.44 1.66 -8.65
C ASN A 24 12.75 0.23 -8.22
N SER A 25 13.27 0.04 -7.00
CA SER A 25 13.55 -1.28 -6.43
C SER A 25 12.28 -2.13 -6.28
N ILE A 26 11.19 -1.54 -5.78
CA ILE A 26 9.88 -2.21 -5.66
C ILE A 26 9.34 -2.60 -7.03
N ALA A 27 9.42 -1.71 -8.03
CA ALA A 27 8.92 -1.96 -9.37
C ALA A 27 9.63 -3.12 -10.10
N HIS A 28 10.91 -3.36 -9.78
CA HIS A 28 11.71 -4.46 -10.35
C HIS A 28 11.74 -5.71 -9.45
N SER A 29 11.06 -5.68 -8.30
CA SER A 29 10.96 -6.82 -7.40
C SER A 29 9.53 -6.92 -6.88
N ASP A 30 9.34 -6.77 -5.57
CA ASP A 30 8.06 -6.79 -4.90
C ASP A 30 8.09 -5.82 -3.71
N PHE A 31 6.92 -5.51 -3.16
CA PHE A 31 6.85 -4.84 -1.87
C PHE A 31 7.44 -5.70 -0.76
N ARG A 32 8.24 -5.09 0.11
CA ARG A 32 8.78 -5.73 1.32
C ARG A 32 8.23 -5.03 2.57
N PRO A 33 7.78 -5.77 3.61
CA PRO A 33 7.33 -5.17 4.85
C PRO A 33 8.43 -4.30 5.49
N GLY A 34 8.08 -3.05 5.82
CA GLY A 34 8.94 -2.22 6.67
C GLY A 34 8.83 -2.67 8.13
N LYS A 35 9.86 -2.43 8.95
CA LYS A 35 9.88 -2.87 10.35
C LYS A 35 8.98 -2.03 11.29
N ASN A 36 8.80 -0.75 10.97
CA ASN A 36 8.16 0.23 11.86
C ASN A 36 6.94 0.85 11.17
N GLY A 37 5.77 0.72 11.79
CA GLY A 37 4.52 1.31 11.31
C GLY A 37 3.42 1.23 12.37
N TRP A 38 2.29 1.91 12.14
CA TRP A 38 1.20 2.05 13.12
C TRP A 38 0.60 0.73 13.60
N PHE A 39 0.63 -0.31 12.76
CA PHE A 39 0.15 -1.65 13.10
C PHE A 39 1.27 -2.69 13.02
N GLY A 40 2.51 -2.26 13.26
CA GLY A 40 3.70 -3.11 13.18
C GLY A 40 4.24 -3.27 11.75
N SER A 41 4.95 -4.38 11.54
CA SER A 41 5.65 -4.65 10.29
C SER A 41 4.68 -4.88 9.13
N GLY A 42 4.80 -4.11 8.05
CA GLY A 42 3.87 -4.19 6.93
C GLY A 42 4.15 -3.24 5.78
N VAL A 43 3.32 -3.37 4.73
CA VAL A 43 3.29 -2.46 3.58
C VAL A 43 2.07 -1.56 3.74
N TYR A 44 2.29 -0.25 3.68
CA TYR A 44 1.26 0.74 3.99
C TYR A 44 0.85 1.48 2.74
N PHE A 45 -0.46 1.55 2.50
CA PHE A 45 -1.06 2.31 1.42
C PHE A 45 -2.04 3.33 2.00
N ALA A 46 -2.08 4.52 1.41
CA ALA A 46 -3.15 5.48 1.65
C ALA A 46 -4.27 5.30 0.63
N ARG A 47 -5.44 5.87 0.93
CA ARG A 47 -6.61 5.91 0.02
C ARG A 47 -6.57 7.07 -0.97
N SER A 48 -5.61 7.98 -0.81
CA SER A 48 -5.39 9.12 -1.70
C SER A 48 -3.90 9.49 -1.72
N VAL A 49 -3.47 10.17 -2.79
CA VAL A 49 -2.12 10.74 -2.88
C VAL A 49 -1.86 11.71 -1.73
N THR A 50 -2.83 12.55 -1.38
CA THR A 50 -2.71 13.54 -0.29
C THR A 50 -2.35 12.90 1.05
N GLY A 51 -2.92 11.72 1.35
CA GLY A 51 -2.61 10.95 2.56
C GLY A 51 -1.17 10.42 2.64
N THR A 52 -0.35 10.64 1.61
CA THR A 52 1.04 10.17 1.55
C THR A 52 2.09 11.29 1.52
N ILE A 53 1.66 12.56 1.39
CA ILE A 53 2.55 13.72 1.10
C ILE A 53 3.65 13.89 2.16
N GLY A 54 3.43 13.41 3.38
CA GLY A 54 4.41 13.50 4.47
C GLY A 54 5.64 12.58 4.35
N LYS A 55 5.68 11.61 3.43
CA LYS A 55 6.71 10.57 3.42
C LYS A 55 7.97 10.86 2.58
N ALA A 56 7.87 11.63 1.50
CA ALA A 56 8.99 11.85 0.57
C ALA A 56 9.42 13.34 0.53
N LYS A 57 9.77 13.89 1.70
CA LYS A 57 9.86 15.35 1.91
C LYS A 57 11.10 16.05 1.32
N SER A 58 12.07 15.37 0.71
CA SER A 58 13.39 16.02 0.49
C SER A 58 14.22 15.65 -0.75
N SER A 59 13.90 14.60 -1.53
CA SER A 59 14.80 14.15 -2.62
C SER A 59 14.10 13.73 -3.92
N GLY A 60 12.85 14.12 -4.11
CA GLY A 60 11.99 13.56 -5.15
C GLY A 60 11.34 12.26 -4.67
N GLY A 61 10.01 12.23 -4.69
CA GLY A 61 9.21 11.06 -4.36
C GLY A 61 8.61 10.45 -5.61
N ALA A 62 8.33 9.15 -5.56
CA ALA A 62 7.53 8.48 -6.56
C ALA A 62 6.27 7.88 -5.91
N HIS A 63 5.18 7.86 -6.67
CA HIS A 63 3.94 7.21 -6.28
C HIS A 63 3.84 5.86 -6.98
N ILE A 64 3.67 4.80 -6.19
CA ILE A 64 3.21 3.51 -6.69
C ILE A 64 1.71 3.42 -6.41
N ILE A 65 0.94 3.19 -7.47
CA ILE A 65 -0.51 2.99 -7.41
C ILE A 65 -0.75 1.50 -7.64
N ALA A 66 -1.41 0.84 -6.68
CA ALA A 66 -1.64 -0.60 -6.74
C ALA A 66 -3.11 -0.92 -6.48
N GLU A 67 -3.61 -1.94 -7.18
CA GLU A 67 -4.85 -2.62 -6.80
C GLU A 67 -4.53 -3.67 -5.73
N ILE A 68 -5.21 -3.59 -4.60
CA ILE A 68 -4.97 -4.44 -3.44
C ILE A 68 -6.19 -5.32 -3.23
N ARG A 69 -5.98 -6.63 -3.27
CA ARG A 69 -6.98 -7.62 -2.81
C ARG A 69 -6.86 -7.76 -1.31
N MET A 70 -7.87 -7.27 -0.59
CA MET A 70 -7.75 -7.09 0.85
C MET A 70 -8.09 -8.34 1.66
N GLY A 71 -8.79 -9.31 1.07
CA GLY A 71 -9.34 -10.44 1.83
C GLY A 71 -10.31 -9.98 2.91
N LYS A 72 -10.22 -10.59 4.10
CA LYS A 72 -11.01 -10.22 5.27
C LYS A 72 -10.38 -9.01 5.96
N VAL A 73 -11.10 -7.89 6.00
CA VAL A 73 -10.60 -6.61 6.52
C VAL A 73 -10.94 -6.43 8.00
N LEU A 74 -9.95 -6.06 8.80
CA LEU A 74 -10.14 -5.46 10.12
C LEU A 74 -10.13 -3.94 9.98
N VAL A 75 -11.24 -3.29 10.33
CA VAL A 75 -11.34 -1.83 10.36
C VAL A 75 -11.04 -1.37 11.78
N VAL A 76 -10.08 -0.47 11.93
CA VAL A 76 -9.72 0.14 13.21
C VAL A 76 -10.00 1.64 13.12
N GLU A 77 -10.88 2.12 13.98
CA GLU A 77 -11.16 3.55 14.13
C GLU A 77 -10.20 4.14 15.17
N GLN A 78 -9.37 5.09 14.75
CA GLN A 78 -8.59 5.88 15.69
C GLN A 78 -9.46 7.06 16.13
N LYS A 79 -9.84 7.09 17.41
CA LYS A 79 -10.43 8.28 18.02
C LYS A 79 -9.33 9.35 18.07
N VAL A 80 -9.49 10.39 17.26
CA VAL A 80 -8.67 11.61 17.28
C VAL A 80 -9.17 12.49 18.41
#